data_AF-Q9Y508-F1
#
_entry.id   AF-Q9Y508-F1
#
_cell.length_a   1.000
_cell.length_b   1.000
_cell.length_c   1.000
_cell.angle_alpha   90.00
_cell.angle_beta   90.00
_cell.angle_gamma   90.00
#
_symmetry.space_group_name_H-M   'P 1'
#
loop_
_entity.id
_entity.type
_entity.pdbx_description
1 polymer ?
#
loop_
_entity_poly.entity_id
_entity_poly.type
_entity_poly.pdbx_seq_one_letter_code
_entity_poly.pdbx_strand_id
1 'polypeptide(L)'
;MAAQQRDCGGAAQLAGPAAEADPLGRFTCPVCLEVYEKPVQVPCGHVFCSACLQECLKPKKPVCGVCRSALAPGVRAVELERQIESTETSCHGCRKNFFLSKIRSHVATCSKYQNYIMEGVKATIKDASLQPRNVPNRYTFPCPYCPEKNFDQEGLVEHCKLFHSTDTKSVVCPICASMPWGDPNYRSANFREHIQRRHRFSYDTFVDYDVDEEDMMNQVLQRSIIDQ
;
A
#
# COMPACT_ATOMS: atom_id res chain seq x y z
N MET A 1 43.65 39.43 15.34
CA MET A 1 43.06 38.54 16.36
C MET A 1 41.92 37.81 15.66
N ALA A 2 42.12 36.68 14.97
CA ALA A 2 42.56 35.35 15.41
C ALA A 2 41.58 34.68 16.40
N ALA A 3 41.13 33.47 16.03
CA ALA A 3 40.32 32.49 16.76
C ALA A 3 38.79 32.67 16.71
N GLN A 4 37.95 31.66 16.46
CA GLN A 4 38.12 30.25 16.11
C GLN A 4 36.73 29.71 15.72
N GLN A 5 36.64 28.99 14.60
CA GLN A 5 35.52 28.10 14.27
C GLN A 5 35.66 26.80 15.07
N ARG A 6 34.54 26.22 15.50
CA ARG A 6 34.42 24.80 15.83
C ARG A 6 33.24 24.21 15.06
N ASP A 7 33.63 23.47 14.03
CA ASP A 7 32.86 22.50 13.27
C ASP A 7 32.70 21.19 14.06
N CYS A 8 31.56 20.52 13.88
CA CYS A 8 31.29 19.07 14.04
C CYS A 8 29.83 18.91 13.53
N GLY A 9 29.55 18.42 12.32
CA GLY A 9 29.83 17.06 11.85
C GLY A 9 28.76 16.13 12.43
N GLY A 10 27.95 15.36 11.72
CA GLY A 10 27.79 15.00 10.32
C GLY A 10 26.82 13.81 10.35
N ALA A 11 25.75 13.80 9.56
CA ALA A 11 24.89 12.64 9.42
C ALA A 11 24.75 12.33 7.94
N ALA A 12 25.24 11.15 7.60
CA ALA A 12 25.58 10.67 6.28
C ALA A 12 24.40 10.70 5.30
N GLN A 13 24.69 11.20 4.10
CA GLN A 13 23.93 10.97 2.89
C GLN A 13 23.97 9.46 2.59
N LEU A 14 22.88 8.75 2.89
CA LEU A 14 22.66 7.38 2.41
C LEU A 14 22.20 7.46 0.95
N ALA A 15 23.16 7.72 0.06
CA ALA A 15 22.99 7.44 -1.35
C ALA A 15 23.04 5.91 -1.52
N GLY A 16 21.88 5.26 -1.50
CA GLY A 16 21.74 3.88 -1.98
C GLY A 16 22.24 3.79 -3.42
N PRO A 17 22.76 2.62 -3.85
CA PRO A 17 23.25 2.45 -5.21
C PRO A 17 22.11 2.84 -6.14
N ALA A 18 22.39 3.77 -7.07
CA ALA A 18 21.47 4.14 -8.12
C ALA A 18 20.91 2.84 -8.70
N ALA A 19 19.62 2.59 -8.47
CA ALA A 19 18.92 1.51 -9.12
C ALA A 19 19.11 1.78 -10.60
N GLU A 20 19.98 1.01 -11.25
CA GLU A 20 20.05 0.97 -12.70
C GLU A 20 18.62 0.76 -13.14
N ALA A 21 18.03 1.80 -13.76
CA ALA A 21 16.64 1.80 -14.13
C ALA A 21 16.43 0.56 -14.99
N ASP A 22 15.74 -0.43 -14.42
CA ASP A 22 15.56 -1.72 -15.06
C ASP A 22 15.07 -1.45 -16.48
N PRO A 23 15.84 -1.80 -17.53
CA PRO A 23 15.56 -1.35 -18.89
C PRO A 23 14.20 -1.87 -19.39
N LEU A 24 13.67 -2.88 -18.71
CA LEU A 24 12.37 -3.49 -18.95
C LEU A 24 11.22 -2.81 -18.21
N GLY A 25 11.49 -1.87 -17.29
CA GLY A 25 10.48 -1.12 -16.55
C GLY A 25 9.47 -0.39 -17.45
N ARG A 26 9.89 0.03 -18.65
CA ARG A 26 9.00 0.61 -19.67
C ARG A 26 7.97 -0.38 -20.25
N PHE A 27 8.22 -1.68 -20.11
CA PHE A 27 7.39 -2.77 -20.61
C PHE A 27 6.58 -3.45 -19.50
N THR A 28 6.61 -2.90 -18.28
CA THR A 28 6.01 -3.51 -17.10
C THR A 28 4.67 -2.85 -16.75
N CYS A 29 3.65 -3.67 -16.51
CA CYS A 29 2.34 -3.21 -16.10
C CYS A 29 2.36 -2.70 -14.65
N PRO A 30 1.86 -1.49 -14.37
CA PRO A 30 1.88 -0.92 -13.01
C PRO A 30 0.94 -1.64 -12.02
N VAL A 31 0.09 -2.55 -12.50
CA VAL A 31 -0.86 -3.29 -11.66
C VAL A 31 -0.32 -4.66 -11.26
N CYS A 32 0.08 -5.49 -12.23
CA CYS A 32 0.61 -6.82 -11.95
C CYS A 32 2.14 -6.86 -11.79
N LEU A 33 2.84 -5.77 -12.10
CA LEU A 33 4.31 -5.65 -12.05
C LEU A 33 5.04 -6.70 -12.91
N GLU A 34 4.36 -7.21 -13.92
CA GLU A 34 4.91 -8.12 -14.94
C GLU A 34 4.90 -7.41 -16.30
N VAL A 35 5.62 -7.98 -17.26
CA VAL A 35 5.59 -7.50 -18.66
C VAL A 35 4.14 -7.40 -19.16
N TYR A 36 3.82 -6.38 -19.95
CA TYR A 36 2.46 -6.22 -20.45
C TYR A 36 1.98 -7.43 -21.27
N GLU A 37 0.73 -7.83 -21.05
CA GLU A 37 0.00 -8.76 -21.91
C GLU A 37 -1.25 -8.07 -22.43
N LYS A 38 -1.38 -8.04 -23.76
CA LYS A 38 -2.44 -7.28 -24.46
C LYS A 38 -2.56 -5.85 -23.91
N PRO A 39 -1.50 -5.04 -23.98
CA PRO A 39 -1.47 -3.69 -23.41
C PRO A 39 -2.59 -2.81 -23.99
N VAL A 40 -3.29 -2.11 -23.09
CA VAL A 40 -4.37 -1.18 -23.40
C VAL A 40 -4.01 0.19 -22.83
N GLN A 41 -3.97 1.21 -23.70
CA GLN A 41 -3.73 2.60 -23.33
C GLN A 41 -5.06 3.30 -23.02
N VAL A 42 -5.18 3.82 -21.81
CA VAL A 42 -6.37 4.55 -21.35
C VAL A 42 -6.29 6.04 -21.72
N PRO A 43 -7.40 6.81 -21.66
CA PRO A 43 -7.42 8.21 -22.10
C PRO A 43 -6.40 9.14 -21.43
N CYS A 44 -6.00 8.85 -20.19
CA CYS A 44 -4.95 9.61 -19.49
C CYS A 44 -3.52 9.28 -19.95
N GLY A 45 -3.35 8.38 -20.94
CA GLY A 45 -2.06 8.03 -21.54
C GLY A 45 -1.35 6.82 -20.92
N HIS A 46 -1.76 6.38 -19.73
CA HIS A 46 -1.18 5.21 -19.05
C HIS A 46 -1.58 3.90 -19.71
N VAL A 47 -0.75 2.87 -19.55
CA VAL A 47 -0.95 1.55 -20.17
C VAL A 47 -1.05 0.48 -19.10
N PHE A 48 -1.95 -0.48 -19.31
CA PHE A 48 -2.22 -1.62 -18.43
C PHE A 48 -2.35 -2.91 -19.25
N CYS A 49 -2.15 -4.08 -18.65
CA CYS A 49 -2.63 -5.33 -19.26
C CYS A 49 -4.15 -5.29 -19.41
N SER A 50 -4.71 -5.92 -20.45
CA SER A 50 -6.16 -5.94 -20.66
C SER A 50 -6.93 -6.47 -19.44
N ALA A 51 -6.44 -7.55 -18.82
CA ALA A 51 -7.04 -8.13 -17.62
C ALA A 51 -6.91 -7.21 -16.40
N CYS A 52 -5.75 -6.57 -16.22
CA CYS A 52 -5.54 -5.62 -15.12
C CYS A 52 -6.47 -4.40 -15.23
N LEU A 53 -6.64 -3.85 -16.45
CA LEU A 53 -7.56 -2.74 -16.68
C LEU A 53 -9.00 -3.12 -16.36
N GLN A 54 -9.43 -4.33 -16.70
CA GLN A 54 -10.77 -4.83 -16.37
C GLN A 54 -11.02 -4.84 -14.86
N GLU A 55 -10.03 -5.24 -14.05
CA GLU A 55 -10.13 -5.17 -12.59
C GLU A 55 -10.23 -3.73 -12.09
N CYS A 56 -9.44 -2.80 -12.63
CA CYS A 56 -9.48 -1.39 -12.27
C CYS A 56 -10.80 -0.68 -12.63
N LEU A 57 -11.57 -1.24 -13.57
CA LEU A 57 -12.87 -0.70 -14.01
C LEU A 57 -14.06 -1.21 -13.17
N LYS A 58 -13.87 -2.20 -12.29
CA LYS A 58 -14.95 -2.77 -11.44
C LYS A 58 -15.55 -1.80 -10.41
N PRO A 59 -14.76 -0.93 -9.73
CA PRO A 59 -15.31 0.00 -8.73
C PRO A 59 -16.32 0.98 -9.35
N LYS A 60 -17.30 1.46 -8.55
CA LYS A 60 -18.34 2.41 -9.00
C LYS A 60 -17.78 3.71 -9.59
N LYS A 61 -16.61 4.14 -9.11
CA LYS A 61 -15.87 5.31 -9.59
C LYS A 61 -14.45 4.86 -9.91
N PRO A 62 -14.20 4.30 -11.10
CA PRO A 62 -12.90 3.75 -11.43
C PRO A 62 -11.91 4.89 -11.67
N VAL A 63 -10.71 4.74 -11.11
CA VAL A 63 -9.62 5.71 -11.21
C VAL A 63 -8.36 5.03 -11.74
N CYS A 64 -7.57 5.76 -12.51
CA CYS A 64 -6.29 5.27 -13.03
C CYS A 64 -5.36 4.92 -11.87
N GLY A 65 -4.82 3.70 -11.86
CA GLY A 65 -3.86 3.24 -10.84
C GLY A 65 -2.54 4.02 -10.82
N VAL A 66 -2.29 4.89 -11.81
CA VAL A 66 -1.07 5.71 -11.89
C VAL A 66 -1.33 7.17 -11.53
N CYS A 67 -2.25 7.84 -12.23
CA CYS A 67 -2.49 9.28 -12.05
C CYS A 67 -3.79 9.64 -11.32
N ARG A 68 -4.58 8.64 -10.89
CA ARG A 68 -5.89 8.81 -10.22
C ARG A 68 -6.97 9.55 -11.02
N SER A 69 -6.73 9.92 -12.27
CA SER A 69 -7.75 10.48 -13.17
C SER A 69 -8.87 9.47 -13.41
N ALA A 70 -10.08 9.96 -13.75
CA ALA A 70 -11.22 9.11 -14.07
C ALA A 70 -10.86 8.09 -15.16
N LEU A 71 -11.11 6.81 -14.87
CA LEU A 71 -10.71 5.71 -15.73
C LEU A 71 -11.86 5.32 -16.66
N ALA A 72 -11.55 5.14 -17.93
CA ALA A 72 -12.47 4.63 -18.93
C ALA A 72 -11.79 3.50 -19.71
N PRO A 73 -12.55 2.65 -20.43
CA PRO A 73 -11.97 1.69 -21.37
C PRO A 73 -11.00 2.37 -22.34
N GLY A 74 -9.86 1.73 -22.58
CA GLY A 74 -8.82 2.25 -23.46
C GLY A 74 -8.80 1.60 -24.84
N VAL A 75 -7.77 1.94 -25.62
CA VAL A 75 -7.48 1.37 -26.94
C VAL A 75 -6.25 0.47 -26.87
N ARG A 76 -6.14 -0.52 -27.75
CA ARG A 76 -4.95 -1.38 -27.82
C ARG A 76 -3.69 -0.55 -28.11
N ALA A 77 -2.64 -0.75 -27.32
CA ALA A 77 -1.37 -0.05 -27.47
C ALA A 77 -0.48 -0.78 -28.48
N VAL A 78 -0.84 -0.74 -29.76
CA VAL A 78 -0.22 -1.54 -30.84
C VAL A 78 1.30 -1.34 -30.94
N GLU A 79 1.78 -0.10 -30.79
CA GLU A 79 3.23 0.18 -30.85
C GLU A 79 3.97 -0.47 -29.68
N LEU A 80 3.36 -0.51 -28.49
CA LEU A 80 3.95 -1.19 -27.33
C LEU A 80 3.93 -2.71 -27.51
N GLU A 81 2.85 -3.27 -28.08
CA GLU A 81 2.78 -4.70 -28.45
C GLU A 81 3.96 -5.08 -29.37
N ARG A 82 4.20 -4.29 -30.43
CA ARG A 82 5.30 -4.49 -31.38
C ARG A 82 6.69 -4.43 -30.72
N GLN A 83 6.88 -3.49 -29.79
CA GLN A 83 8.13 -3.37 -29.04
C GLN A 83 8.35 -4.58 -28.12
N ILE A 84 7.31 -5.07 -27.45
CA ILE A 84 7.36 -6.27 -26.60
C ILE A 84 7.67 -7.52 -27.43
N GLU A 85 7.13 -7.62 -28.64
CA GLU A 85 7.38 -8.75 -29.54
C GLU A 85 8.82 -8.80 -30.05
N SER A 86 9.48 -7.65 -30.20
CA SER A 86 10.83 -7.53 -30.77
C SER A 86 11.95 -7.38 -29.75
N THR A 87 11.64 -7.13 -28.48
CA THR A 87 12.65 -6.92 -27.44
C THR A 87 13.02 -8.24 -26.77
N GLU A 88 14.32 -8.54 -26.73
CA GLU A 88 14.87 -9.68 -26.02
C GLU A 88 15.13 -9.37 -24.54
N THR A 89 15.00 -10.38 -23.69
CA THR A 89 15.31 -10.35 -22.27
C THR A 89 15.90 -11.69 -21.83
N SER A 90 16.52 -11.73 -20.64
CA SER A 90 16.99 -12.96 -20.02
C SER A 90 16.24 -13.23 -18.73
N CYS A 91 15.90 -14.48 -18.48
CA CYS A 91 15.28 -14.88 -17.21
C CYS A 91 16.28 -14.74 -16.06
N HIS A 92 15.97 -13.95 -15.02
CA HIS A 92 16.85 -13.77 -13.86
C HIS A 92 17.18 -15.08 -13.11
N GLY A 93 16.28 -16.06 -13.16
CA GLY A 93 16.50 -17.37 -12.55
C GLY A 93 17.40 -18.29 -13.36
N CYS A 94 17.01 -18.61 -14.60
CA CYS A 94 17.72 -19.60 -15.41
C CYS A 94 18.74 -19.04 -16.40
N ARG A 95 18.80 -17.71 -16.56
CA ARG A 95 19.68 -16.95 -17.46
C ARG A 95 19.51 -17.27 -18.96
N LYS A 96 18.44 -17.98 -19.35
CA LYS A 96 18.08 -18.19 -20.77
C LYS A 96 17.43 -16.94 -21.35
N ASN A 97 17.67 -16.69 -22.64
CA ASN A 97 17.09 -15.57 -23.38
C ASN A 97 15.71 -15.90 -23.95
N PHE A 98 14.82 -14.93 -23.96
CA PHE A 98 13.47 -14.98 -24.50
C PHE A 98 13.09 -13.61 -25.05
N PHE A 99 12.15 -13.56 -26.00
CA PHE A 99 11.44 -12.32 -26.27
C PHE A 99 10.53 -11.95 -25.08
N LEU A 100 10.33 -10.66 -24.83
CA LEU A 100 9.42 -10.20 -23.78
C LEU A 100 8.01 -10.76 -23.94
N SER A 101 7.56 -10.98 -25.17
CA SER A 101 6.28 -11.65 -25.47
C SER A 101 6.14 -13.07 -24.89
N LYS A 102 7.25 -13.75 -24.58
CA LYS A 102 7.27 -15.14 -24.06
C LYS A 102 7.79 -15.25 -22.62
N ILE A 103 8.36 -14.19 -22.05
CA ILE A 103 9.00 -14.28 -20.73
C ILE A 103 8.00 -14.60 -19.62
N ARG A 104 6.77 -14.05 -19.66
CA ARG A 104 5.72 -14.35 -18.66
C ARG A 104 5.41 -15.83 -18.56
N SER A 105 5.18 -16.49 -19.71
CA SER A 105 4.92 -17.94 -19.76
C SER A 105 6.11 -18.75 -19.27
N HIS A 106 7.34 -18.28 -19.53
CA HIS A 106 8.54 -18.92 -19.01
C HIS A 106 8.65 -18.79 -17.48
N VAL A 107 8.53 -17.59 -16.91
CA VAL A 107 8.72 -17.38 -15.46
C VAL A 107 7.66 -18.08 -14.61
N ALA A 108 6.45 -18.26 -15.15
CA ALA A 108 5.39 -19.05 -14.53
C ALA A 108 5.76 -20.53 -14.35
N THR A 109 6.66 -21.07 -15.18
CA THR A 109 7.09 -22.48 -15.14
C THR A 109 8.57 -22.67 -14.74
N CYS A 110 9.33 -21.58 -14.58
CA CYS A 110 10.75 -21.62 -14.29
C CYS A 110 11.03 -21.75 -12.79
N SER A 111 11.35 -22.96 -12.32
CA SER A 111 11.71 -23.21 -10.92
C SER A 111 12.87 -22.34 -10.42
N LYS A 112 13.87 -22.08 -11.27
CA LYS A 112 15.01 -21.20 -10.93
C LYS A 112 14.57 -19.74 -10.72
N TYR A 113 13.56 -19.26 -11.44
CA TYR A 113 13.01 -17.93 -11.24
C TYR A 113 12.22 -17.84 -9.94
N GLN A 114 11.44 -18.86 -9.62
CA GLN A 114 10.72 -18.94 -8.34
C GLN A 114 11.69 -18.90 -7.14
N ASN A 115 12.83 -19.60 -7.24
CA ASN A 115 13.89 -19.52 -6.23
C ASN A 115 14.51 -18.13 -6.14
N TYR A 116 14.81 -17.49 -7.27
CA TYR A 116 15.33 -16.12 -7.31
C TYR A 116 14.39 -15.13 -6.59
N ILE A 117 13.08 -15.20 -6.84
CA ILE A 117 12.08 -14.38 -6.14
C ILE A 117 12.09 -14.67 -4.64
N MET A 118 12.09 -15.94 -4.25
CA MET A 118 12.10 -16.34 -2.84
C MET A 118 13.37 -15.87 -2.11
N GLU A 119 14.54 -15.90 -2.76
CA GLU A 119 15.78 -15.36 -2.22
C GLU A 119 15.72 -13.85 -2.02
N GLY A 120 15.14 -13.11 -2.98
CA GLY A 120 14.89 -11.67 -2.85
C GLY A 120 13.99 -11.34 -1.67
N VAL A 121 12.89 -12.08 -1.48
CA VAL A 121 11.98 -11.91 -0.33
C VAL A 121 12.69 -12.27 1.00
N LYS A 122 13.54 -13.29 1.02
CA LYS A 122 14.33 -13.63 2.21
C LYS A 122 15.33 -12.54 2.57
N ALA A 123 15.91 -11.85 1.60
CA ALA A 123 16.81 -10.73 1.84
C ALA A 123 16.06 -9.55 2.48
N THR A 124 14.87 -9.19 1.99
CA THR A 124 14.08 -8.09 2.56
C THR A 124 13.59 -8.37 3.98
N ILE A 125 13.28 -9.63 4.31
CA ILE A 125 12.90 -10.02 5.68
C ILE A 125 14.09 -9.99 6.65
N LYS A 126 15.33 -10.26 6.19
CA LYS A 126 16.51 -10.24 7.06
C LYS A 126 16.90 -8.81 7.48
N ASP A 127 16.75 -7.84 6.58
CA ASP A 127 16.98 -6.42 6.88
C ASP A 127 15.84 -5.80 7.71
N ALA A 128 14.62 -6.31 7.57
CA ALA A 128 13.55 -6.05 8.51
C ALA A 128 13.82 -6.80 9.82
N SER A 129 14.74 -6.28 10.64
CA SER A 129 15.02 -6.71 12.01
C SER A 129 13.77 -7.31 12.65
N LEU A 130 13.85 -8.61 12.97
CA LEU A 130 12.85 -9.50 13.58
C LEU A 130 12.34 -9.04 14.96
N GLN A 131 12.40 -7.75 15.24
CA GLN A 131 11.52 -7.15 16.23
C GLN A 131 10.11 -7.22 15.61
N PRO A 132 9.17 -8.03 16.15
CA PRO A 132 7.77 -7.79 15.86
C PRO A 132 7.53 -6.35 16.30
N ARG A 133 7.53 -5.40 15.35
CA ARG A 133 7.12 -4.05 15.67
C ARG A 133 5.71 -4.26 16.19
N ASN A 134 5.52 -4.01 17.49
CA ASN A 134 4.24 -4.11 18.15
C ASN A 134 3.40 -2.90 17.72
N VAL A 135 3.23 -2.75 16.41
CA VAL A 135 2.37 -1.75 15.79
C VAL A 135 0.98 -2.35 15.90
N PRO A 136 0.08 -1.74 16.68
CA PRO A 136 -1.29 -2.20 16.76
C PRO A 136 -1.88 -2.21 15.36
N ASN A 137 -2.61 -3.26 15.00
CA ASN A 137 -3.39 -3.27 13.77
C ASN A 137 -4.47 -2.20 13.85
N ARG A 138 -4.40 -1.19 12.98
CA ARG A 138 -5.34 -0.06 12.92
C ARG A 138 -6.28 -0.10 11.71
N TYR A 139 -6.10 -1.09 10.83
CA TYR A 139 -6.86 -1.15 9.58
C TYR A 139 -7.98 -2.16 9.61
N THR A 140 -7.78 -3.26 10.33
CA THR A 140 -8.75 -4.36 10.39
C THR A 140 -9.02 -4.78 11.83
N PHE A 141 -10.29 -5.01 12.14
CA PHE A 141 -10.76 -5.20 13.49
C PHE A 141 -11.59 -6.49 13.59
N PRO A 142 -11.43 -7.26 14.68
CA PRO A 142 -12.29 -8.39 14.97
C PRO A 142 -13.66 -7.91 15.48
N CYS A 143 -14.73 -8.66 15.21
CA CYS A 143 -16.00 -8.40 15.90
C CYS A 143 -15.87 -8.80 17.38
N PRO A 144 -16.26 -7.95 18.34
CA PRO A 144 -16.19 -8.30 19.75
C PRO A 144 -17.29 -9.25 20.23
N TYR A 145 -18.34 -9.47 19.41
CA TYR A 145 -19.48 -10.31 19.75
C TYR A 145 -19.42 -11.71 19.12
N CYS A 146 -18.79 -11.85 17.96
CA CYS A 146 -18.82 -13.08 17.16
C CYS A 146 -17.41 -13.43 16.63
N PRO A 147 -17.21 -14.61 16.02
CA PRO A 147 -15.89 -15.06 15.60
C PRO A 147 -15.39 -14.39 14.30
N GLU A 148 -16.23 -13.58 13.64
CA GLU A 148 -15.86 -12.88 12.41
C GLU A 148 -14.74 -11.85 12.64
N LYS A 149 -13.83 -11.75 11.69
CA LYS A 149 -12.63 -10.91 11.77
C LYS A 149 -12.44 -10.11 10.48
N ASN A 150 -11.41 -9.27 10.46
CA ASN A 150 -10.93 -8.57 9.27
C ASN A 150 -11.89 -7.49 8.73
N PHE A 151 -12.72 -6.91 9.60
CA PHE A 151 -13.54 -5.76 9.22
C PHE A 151 -12.71 -4.50 9.18
N ASP A 152 -12.85 -3.67 8.16
CA ASP A 152 -12.45 -2.26 8.27
C ASP A 152 -13.38 -1.52 9.26
N GLN A 153 -13.08 -0.27 9.54
CA GLN A 153 -13.84 0.50 10.54
C GLN A 153 -15.34 0.60 10.17
N GLU A 154 -15.65 0.87 8.90
CA GLU A 154 -17.03 1.00 8.39
C GLU A 154 -17.75 -0.36 8.38
N GLY A 155 -17.07 -1.41 7.92
CA GLY A 155 -17.58 -2.78 7.90
C GLY A 155 -17.89 -3.31 9.28
N LEU A 156 -17.09 -2.97 10.30
CA LEU A 156 -17.36 -3.37 11.68
C LEU A 156 -18.61 -2.66 12.22
N VAL A 157 -18.76 -1.36 11.96
CA VAL A 157 -19.95 -0.58 12.36
C VAL A 157 -21.21 -1.20 11.74
N GLU A 158 -21.20 -1.48 10.44
CA GLU A 158 -22.36 -2.03 9.74
C GLU A 158 -22.63 -3.49 10.17
N HIS A 159 -21.59 -4.32 10.34
CA HIS A 159 -21.72 -5.68 10.86
C HIS A 159 -22.38 -5.70 12.25
N CYS A 160 -21.88 -4.91 13.20
CA CYS A 160 -22.47 -4.84 14.54
C CYS A 160 -23.91 -4.30 14.51
N LYS A 161 -24.21 -3.35 13.61
CA LYS A 161 -25.56 -2.82 13.44
C LYS A 161 -26.55 -3.86 12.90
N LEU A 162 -26.13 -4.71 11.96
CA LEU A 162 -27.00 -5.70 11.32
C LEU A 162 -27.15 -6.99 12.15
N PHE A 163 -26.07 -7.50 12.74
CA PHE A 163 -26.05 -8.83 13.37
C PHE A 163 -26.08 -8.81 14.90
N HIS A 164 -25.76 -7.68 15.53
CA HIS A 164 -25.60 -7.54 16.99
C HIS A 164 -26.47 -6.42 17.58
N SER A 165 -27.64 -6.18 16.98
CA SER A 165 -28.55 -5.09 17.37
C SER A 165 -29.14 -5.26 18.79
N THR A 166 -29.30 -6.50 19.24
CA THR A 166 -29.87 -6.91 20.53
C THR A 166 -28.84 -7.33 21.57
N ASP A 167 -27.54 -7.35 21.22
CA ASP A 167 -26.50 -7.76 22.15
C ASP A 167 -26.27 -6.71 23.24
N THR A 168 -26.30 -7.16 24.50
CA THR A 168 -26.14 -6.31 25.69
C THR A 168 -24.82 -6.58 26.43
N LYS A 169 -24.00 -7.52 25.93
CA LYS A 169 -22.72 -7.88 26.55
C LYS A 169 -21.76 -6.70 26.47
N SER A 170 -21.14 -6.38 27.61
CA SER A 170 -20.09 -5.36 27.69
C SER A 170 -18.80 -5.87 27.06
N VAL A 171 -18.33 -5.16 26.03
CA VAL A 171 -17.19 -5.56 25.20
C VAL A 171 -16.18 -4.43 25.01
N VAL A 172 -14.93 -4.79 24.74
CA VAL A 172 -13.88 -3.82 24.41
C VAL A 172 -14.05 -3.41 22.94
N CYS A 173 -13.96 -2.11 22.67
CA CYS A 173 -13.95 -1.63 21.30
C CYS A 173 -12.58 -1.87 20.67
N PRO A 174 -12.46 -2.73 19.64
CA PRO A 174 -11.17 -3.05 19.03
C PRO A 174 -10.54 -1.84 18.33
N ILE A 175 -11.37 -0.91 17.83
CA ILE A 175 -10.89 0.33 17.21
C ILE A 175 -10.26 1.23 18.26
N CYS A 176 -10.96 1.50 19.36
CA CYS A 176 -10.39 2.28 20.47
C CYS A 176 -9.13 1.62 21.03
N ALA A 177 -9.14 0.30 21.25
CA ALA A 177 -8.00 -0.44 21.79
C ALA A 177 -6.76 -0.41 20.86
N SER A 178 -6.94 -0.09 19.57
CA SER A 178 -5.83 0.09 18.62
C SER A 178 -5.19 1.50 18.65
N MET A 179 -5.86 2.48 19.25
CA MET A 179 -5.37 3.86 19.35
C MET A 179 -4.24 3.96 20.39
N PRO A 180 -3.28 4.91 20.27
CA PRO A 180 -2.18 5.05 21.23
C PRO A 180 -2.67 5.33 22.65
N TRP A 181 -3.79 6.06 22.78
CA TRP A 181 -4.47 6.40 24.03
C TRP A 181 -5.66 5.47 24.33
N GLY A 182 -5.77 4.35 23.62
CA GLY A 182 -6.79 3.35 23.84
C GLY A 182 -6.55 2.52 25.10
N ASP A 183 -7.60 2.20 25.85
CA ASP A 183 -7.52 1.22 26.94
C ASP A 183 -8.03 -0.15 26.45
N PRO A 184 -7.13 -1.16 26.30
CA PRO A 184 -7.52 -2.51 25.88
C PRO A 184 -8.44 -3.24 26.86
N ASN A 185 -8.58 -2.75 28.09
CA ASN A 185 -9.44 -3.35 29.12
C ASN A 185 -10.77 -2.61 29.29
N TYR A 186 -10.93 -1.44 28.65
CA TYR A 186 -12.16 -0.67 28.76
C TYR A 186 -13.31 -1.34 28.03
N ARG A 187 -14.27 -1.85 28.80
CA ARG A 187 -15.48 -2.51 28.29
C ARG A 187 -16.65 -1.53 28.25
N SER A 188 -17.15 -1.25 27.05
CA SER A 188 -18.32 -0.39 26.87
C SER A 188 -19.59 -1.19 27.11
N ALA A 189 -20.38 -0.78 28.11
CA ALA A 189 -21.72 -1.34 28.36
C ALA A 189 -22.72 -1.04 27.24
N ASN A 190 -22.47 0.00 26.43
CA ASN A 190 -23.30 0.40 25.30
C ASN A 190 -22.42 0.51 24.03
N PHE A 191 -21.74 -0.58 23.72
CA PHE A 191 -20.81 -0.65 22.59
C PHE A 191 -21.47 -0.28 21.26
N ARG A 192 -22.75 -0.65 21.05
CA ARG A 192 -23.51 -0.30 19.84
C ARG A 192 -23.56 1.21 19.60
N GLU A 193 -23.96 1.97 20.60
CA GLU A 193 -24.04 3.43 20.47
C GLU A 193 -22.66 4.06 20.38
N HIS A 194 -21.70 3.51 21.12
CA HIS A 194 -20.30 3.92 21.04
C HIS A 194 -19.73 3.78 19.63
N ILE A 195 -19.84 2.61 19.00
CA ILE A 195 -19.26 2.36 17.68
C ILE A 195 -19.96 3.17 16.59
N GLN A 196 -21.29 3.29 16.65
CA GLN A 196 -22.06 4.08 15.69
C GLN A 196 -21.79 5.58 15.78
N ARG A 197 -21.50 6.12 16.98
CA ARG A 197 -21.25 7.56 17.17
C ARG A 197 -19.78 7.93 16.96
N ARG A 198 -18.85 7.15 17.52
CA ARG A 198 -17.42 7.50 17.53
C ARG A 198 -16.63 7.00 16.33
N HIS A 199 -17.11 5.95 15.68
CA HIS A 199 -16.37 5.28 14.60
C HIS A 199 -17.14 5.29 13.28
N ARG A 200 -18.05 6.25 13.10
CA ARG A 200 -18.65 6.53 11.79
C ARG A 200 -17.65 7.15 10.79
N PHE A 201 -16.56 7.73 11.28
CA PHE A 201 -15.51 8.35 10.47
C PHE A 201 -14.17 7.70 10.80
N SER A 202 -13.35 7.40 9.80
CA SER A 202 -12.00 6.86 9.98
C SER A 202 -11.06 7.94 10.53
N TYR A 203 -10.39 7.66 11.65
CA TYR A 203 -9.35 8.56 12.18
C TYR A 203 -8.09 8.57 11.31
N ASP A 204 -7.78 7.46 10.64
CA ASP A 204 -6.57 7.31 9.83
C ASP A 204 -6.55 8.25 8.62
N THR A 205 -7.70 8.79 8.22
CA THR A 205 -7.77 9.81 7.17
C THR A 205 -7.29 11.19 7.65
N PHE A 206 -7.27 11.44 8.96
CA PHE A 206 -7.06 12.76 9.54
C PHE A 206 -5.91 12.84 10.55
N VAL A 207 -5.42 11.70 11.04
CA VAL A 207 -4.35 11.64 12.04
C VAL A 207 -3.15 10.90 11.44
N ASP A 208 -2.04 11.61 11.31
CA ASP A 208 -0.74 11.00 11.03
C ASP A 208 -0.10 10.62 12.37
N TYR A 209 -0.05 9.31 12.67
CA TYR A 209 0.48 8.82 13.94
C TYR A 209 2.01 8.76 13.97
N ASP A 210 2.68 8.97 12.84
CA ASP A 210 4.13 8.93 12.73
C ASP A 210 4.76 10.32 12.89
N VAL A 211 3.96 11.40 12.90
CA VAL A 211 4.43 12.76 13.15
C VAL A 211 4.66 12.96 14.65
N ASP A 212 5.87 13.34 15.01
CA ASP A 212 6.22 13.70 16.39
C ASP A 212 5.32 14.84 16.89
N GLU A 213 4.91 14.82 18.17
CA GLU A 213 4.03 15.85 18.74
C GLU A 213 4.63 17.25 18.58
N GLU A 214 5.96 17.36 18.64
CA GLU A 214 6.72 18.59 18.42
C GLU A 214 6.62 19.06 16.96
N ASP A 215 6.71 18.14 16.00
CA ASP A 215 6.54 18.44 14.57
C ASP A 215 5.10 18.88 14.24
N MET A 216 4.09 18.23 14.83
CA MET A 216 2.69 18.62 14.66
C MET A 216 2.42 20.00 15.28
N MET A 217 2.96 20.27 16.46
CA MET A 217 2.83 21.57 17.12
C MET A 217 3.53 22.67 16.32
N ASN A 218 4.74 22.41 15.82
CA ASN A 218 5.47 23.34 14.95
C ASN A 218 4.72 23.62 13.65
N GLN A 219 4.09 22.62 13.02
CA GLN A 219 3.24 22.85 11.84
C GLN A 219 2.02 23.72 12.15
N VAL A 220 1.35 23.49 13.28
CA VAL A 220 0.18 24.31 13.69
C VAL A 220 0.59 25.75 13.96
N LEU A 221 1.72 25.95 14.66
CA LEU A 221 2.29 27.27 14.90
C LEU A 221 2.68 27.95 13.58
N GLN A 222 3.35 27.25 12.67
CA GLN A 222 3.72 27.79 11.35
C GLN A 222 2.49 28.18 10.52
N ARG A 223 1.43 27.35 10.49
CA ARG A 223 0.18 27.68 9.80
C ARG A 223 -0.50 28.91 10.42
N SER A 224 -0.46 29.04 11.74
CA SER A 224 -1.03 30.20 12.44
C SER A 224 -0.27 31.50 12.17
N ILE A 225 1.03 31.43 11.83
CA ILE A 225 1.84 32.59 11.44
C ILE A 225 1.55 33.00 9.98
N ILE A 226 1.20 32.06 9.12
CA ILE A 226 0.92 32.33 7.69
C ILE A 226 -0.48 32.94 7.49
N ASP A 227 -1.42 32.70 8.39
CA ASP A 227 -2.79 33.25 8.37
C ASP A 227 -2.94 34.64 9.06
N GLN A 228 -1.83 35.31 9.44
CA GLN A 228 -1.81 36.71 9.92
C GLN A 228 -1.21 37.67 8.89
#